data_AF-A0A8H3ZV69-F1
#
_entry.id   AF-A0A8H3ZV69-F1
#
_cell.length_a   1.000
_cell.length_b   1.000
_cell.length_c   1.000
_cell.angle_alpha   90.00
_cell.angle_beta   90.00
_cell.angle_gamma   90.00
#
_symmetry.space_group_name_H-M   'P 1'
#
loop_
_entity.id
_entity.type
_entity.pdbx_description
1 polymer ?
#
loop_
_entity_poly.entity_id
_entity_poly.type
_entity_poly.pdbx_seq_one_letter_code
_entity_poly.pdbx_strand_id
1 'polypeptide(L)'
;MFVNTGAMMRDSRVFVWITGSEPKTVWPSISLDAETQHGRRRAPRFARVRASLLKVVLPIGILMCVTAALLTSLVFPIRGRIPRQCVRLEKSHLHGSAGKSQSTRPCRHRRLSTVEAVHARRWAEYQPLQNHHVCRGACYPMPTLLNWNGEFNRPDWHFAGSHIAKLESLLAVIEALYEEDDGVNENDLVLLVDGYDIWFQLPPSVLIDRFHRLNRDADARVKKQWEGYGFKVDFPIQPPKQNIIVTTAKDCQPDWESGSNPRYEYWPDSPLPADFYGEGTDEILPYVFDSARKYKKIRPRCVNSGMIMGTIGALRGALQNAKEKIDKAAMSGRQLWSDQALFAEVIGDQEMRRYWMRGLASTWNGTASHDQPRDLPRHVRDIANSALEGKKFEFGIGLDYEFATIPPTCSSEDDGSFVRLDDTEMVKKESEKSGVTGGVRVKGIPPELKGAEGPLPGLGSSWGKVPLYTDFFFGTTPVGIHHNAYVFGLKPWRLEHWWNMTWYYPHLRQLVTKALHSNSKLTPLTRLPLREDSGNEMVYWASDDDEKTAMVFDGSNQTYASISWDGLCQKGDTKWHDVLFGDHKGPLII
;
A
#
# COMPACT_ATOMS: atom_id res chain seq x y z
N MET A 1 37.13 -49.47 0.88
CA MET A 1 37.19 -50.87 0.41
C MET A 1 36.10 -51.63 1.16
N PHE A 2 35.16 -52.21 0.41
CA PHE A 2 33.97 -53.00 0.76
C PHE A 2 32.75 -52.37 1.45
N VAL A 3 31.69 -52.36 0.64
CA VAL A 3 30.25 -52.24 0.88
C VAL A 3 29.71 -53.58 1.37
N ASN A 4 28.70 -53.59 2.24
CA ASN A 4 27.62 -54.57 2.11
C ASN A 4 26.27 -54.03 2.60
N THR A 5 25.25 -54.36 1.81
CA THR A 5 23.84 -53.93 1.81
C THR A 5 22.94 -54.95 2.51
N GLY A 6 21.77 -54.51 2.99
CA GLY A 6 20.66 -55.39 3.36
C GLY A 6 19.33 -54.63 3.38
N ALA A 7 18.45 -54.96 2.45
CA ALA A 7 17.10 -54.43 2.29
C ALA A 7 16.05 -55.45 2.78
N MET A 8 14.87 -54.99 3.26
CA MET A 8 13.52 -55.48 2.91
C MET A 8 12.41 -54.93 3.85
N MET A 9 11.58 -54.03 3.30
CA MET A 9 10.11 -54.11 3.14
C MET A 9 9.21 -54.86 4.16
N ARG A 10 8.20 -54.18 4.75
CA ARG A 10 6.72 -54.29 4.50
C ARG A 10 5.81 -53.98 5.71
N ASP A 11 4.80 -53.13 5.44
CA ASP A 11 3.37 -53.19 5.81
C ASP A 11 2.93 -53.28 7.29
N SER A 12 1.79 -52.75 7.76
CA SER A 12 0.67 -51.92 7.28
C SER A 12 -0.39 -51.98 8.41
N ARG A 13 -1.13 -50.90 8.72
CA ARG A 13 -2.59 -50.78 9.07
C ARG A 13 -2.90 -49.26 9.15
N VAL A 14 -3.65 -48.60 8.27
CA VAL A 14 -5.10 -48.68 7.92
C VAL A 14 -6.01 -48.43 9.13
N PHE A 15 -6.75 -47.31 9.13
CA PHE A 15 -8.23 -47.27 9.02
C PHE A 15 -8.72 -45.93 8.45
N VAL A 16 -9.61 -46.05 7.47
CA VAL A 16 -10.48 -45.03 6.86
C VAL A 16 -11.89 -45.22 7.46
N TRP A 17 -12.70 -44.15 7.57
CA TRP A 17 -14.15 -44.01 7.24
C TRP A 17 -14.68 -42.70 7.89
N ILE A 18 -15.16 -41.69 7.13
CA ILE A 18 -16.44 -41.51 6.40
C ILE A 18 -17.60 -40.99 7.29
N THR A 19 -18.00 -39.74 7.00
CA THR A 19 -19.30 -39.03 7.09
C THR A 19 -20.18 -39.06 8.34
N GLY A 20 -20.55 -37.85 8.79
CA GLY A 20 -21.94 -37.43 9.06
C GLY A 20 -22.64 -37.99 10.31
N SER A 21 -22.71 -37.19 11.38
CA SER A 21 -23.88 -37.03 12.27
C SER A 21 -23.52 -36.13 13.46
N GLU A 22 -24.43 -35.22 13.83
CA GLU A 22 -24.38 -34.49 15.11
C GLU A 22 -24.28 -35.47 16.30
N PRO A 23 -23.69 -35.01 17.41
CA PRO A 23 -24.48 -35.02 18.63
C PRO A 23 -24.42 -33.72 19.42
N LYS A 24 -25.60 -33.29 19.86
CA LYS A 24 -25.84 -32.31 20.92
C LYS A 24 -25.18 -32.77 22.23
N THR A 25 -24.36 -31.92 22.84
CA THR A 25 -24.38 -31.71 24.30
C THR A 25 -23.68 -30.39 24.66
N VAL A 26 -24.45 -29.57 25.40
CA VAL A 26 -24.16 -28.28 26.04
C VAL A 26 -22.98 -28.36 27.02
N TRP A 27 -22.19 -27.29 27.18
CA TRP A 27 -21.62 -26.69 28.42
C TRP A 27 -20.62 -25.55 28.05
N PRO A 28 -20.30 -24.59 28.95
CA PRO A 28 -20.75 -23.20 28.86
C PRO A 28 -19.70 -22.19 28.33
N SER A 29 -20.21 -21.00 28.00
CA SER A 29 -19.52 -19.74 27.75
C SER A 29 -18.27 -19.51 28.64
N ILE A 30 -17.12 -19.29 27.99
CA ILE A 30 -15.92 -18.74 28.64
C ILE A 30 -15.49 -17.49 27.87
N SER A 31 -15.48 -16.38 28.60
CA SER A 31 -14.89 -15.08 28.28
C SER A 31 -13.43 -15.23 27.85
N LEU A 32 -13.06 -14.65 26.71
CA LEU A 32 -11.67 -14.48 26.29
C LEU A 32 -11.10 -13.21 26.94
N ASP A 33 -10.72 -13.33 28.21
CA ASP A 33 -9.70 -12.46 28.82
C ASP A 33 -8.37 -13.22 28.80
N ALA A 34 -7.43 -12.77 27.99
CA ALA A 34 -6.06 -13.26 28.01
C ALA A 34 -5.07 -12.09 27.91
N GLU A 35 -4.97 -11.34 29.01
CA GLU A 35 -3.78 -10.58 29.35
C GLU A 35 -2.88 -11.41 30.29
N THR A 36 -1.56 -11.27 30.10
CA THR A 36 -0.48 -11.55 31.06
C THR A 36 -0.13 -13.00 31.43
N GLN A 37 0.89 -13.55 30.74
CA GLN A 37 1.90 -14.40 31.40
C GLN A 37 3.31 -14.07 30.91
N HIS A 38 3.98 -13.18 31.66
CA HIS A 38 5.45 -13.11 31.67
C HIS A 38 6.00 -14.12 32.67
N GLY A 39 6.74 -15.11 32.14
CA GLY A 39 7.45 -16.11 32.92
C GLY A 39 8.56 -15.50 33.78
N ARG A 40 8.47 -15.71 35.10
CA ARG A 40 9.51 -15.38 36.07
C ARG A 40 10.75 -16.26 35.87
N ARG A 41 11.90 -15.67 35.58
CA ARG A 41 13.22 -16.24 35.93
C ARG A 41 13.88 -15.36 37.00
N ARG A 42 14.37 -16.00 38.08
CA ARG A 42 14.96 -15.37 39.27
C ARG A 42 16.36 -14.81 38.97
N ALA A 43 16.63 -13.57 39.41
CA ALA A 43 17.98 -12.99 39.50
C ALA A 43 18.42 -12.85 40.99
N PRO A 44 19.72 -12.90 41.30
CA PRO A 44 20.23 -13.09 42.67
C PRO A 44 20.25 -11.81 43.53
N ARG A 45 20.24 -12.04 44.85
CA ARG A 45 20.12 -11.04 45.94
C ARG A 45 21.41 -10.23 46.14
N PHE A 46 21.67 -9.19 45.36
CA PHE A 46 22.61 -8.11 45.74
C PHE A 46 22.28 -6.81 44.98
N ALA A 47 21.07 -6.29 45.12
CA ALA A 47 20.67 -5.03 44.49
C ALA A 47 19.56 -4.25 45.23
N ARG A 48 19.41 -4.43 46.56
CA ARG A 48 18.31 -3.78 47.32
C ARG A 48 18.71 -2.65 48.26
N VAL A 49 19.99 -2.28 48.37
CA VAL A 49 20.42 -1.24 49.32
C VAL A 49 20.74 0.12 48.67
N ARG A 50 20.87 0.20 47.33
CA ARG A 50 21.14 1.48 46.62
C ARG A 50 19.91 2.25 46.12
N ALA A 51 18.72 1.65 46.12
CA ALA A 51 17.51 2.27 45.55
C ALA A 51 16.78 3.25 46.50
N SER A 52 17.08 3.23 47.80
CA SER A 52 16.38 4.08 48.78
C SER A 52 17.06 5.43 49.03
N LEU A 53 18.35 5.60 48.71
CA LEU A 53 19.05 6.88 48.87
C LEU A 53 18.79 7.86 47.70
N LEU A 54 18.45 7.36 46.51
CA LEU A 54 18.22 8.20 45.32
C LEU A 54 16.86 8.91 45.29
N LYS A 55 15.90 8.50 46.13
CA LYS A 55 14.53 9.07 46.14
C LYS A 55 14.38 10.36 46.96
N VAL A 56 15.40 10.77 47.71
CA VAL A 56 15.32 11.96 48.58
C VAL A 56 16.20 13.12 48.10
N VAL A 57 17.25 12.87 47.29
CA VAL A 57 18.21 13.91 46.89
C VAL A 57 17.84 14.60 45.56
N LEU A 58 17.08 13.94 44.68
CA LEU A 58 16.71 14.50 43.37
C LEU A 58 15.70 15.68 43.40
N PRO A 59 14.75 15.81 44.36
CA PRO A 59 13.79 16.93 44.34
C PRO A 59 14.38 18.27 44.78
N ILE A 60 15.51 18.28 45.50
CA ILE A 60 16.11 19.52 46.05
C ILE A 60 17.02 20.20 45.00
N GLY A 61 17.67 19.42 44.12
CA GLY A 61 18.55 19.97 43.08
C GLY A 61 17.80 20.69 41.95
N ILE A 62 16.57 20.28 41.64
CA ILE A 62 15.79 20.86 40.53
C ILE A 62 15.21 22.23 40.93
N LEU A 63 14.89 22.44 42.21
CA LEU A 63 14.34 23.73 42.68
C LEU A 63 15.40 24.85 42.71
N MET A 64 16.69 24.52 42.86
CA MET A 64 17.78 25.50 42.87
C MET A 64 18.26 25.93 41.48
N CYS A 65 18.04 25.13 40.43
CA CYS A 65 18.40 25.50 39.06
C CYS A 65 17.39 26.44 38.41
N VAL A 66 16.11 26.37 38.80
CA VAL A 66 15.04 27.21 38.24
C VAL A 66 15.11 28.66 38.74
N THR A 67 15.65 28.89 39.94
CA THR A 67 15.85 30.25 40.48
C THR A 67 17.05 30.98 39.87
N ALA A 68 18.06 30.25 39.37
CA ALA A 68 19.23 30.85 38.72
C ALA A 68 18.98 31.28 37.26
N ALA A 69 18.07 30.60 36.55
CA ALA A 69 17.75 30.91 35.15
C ALA A 69 16.83 32.12 34.95
N LEU A 70 16.09 32.53 35.98
CA LEU A 70 15.17 33.68 35.93
C LEU A 70 15.84 35.04 36.21
N LEU A 71 17.12 35.05 36.61
CA LEU A 71 17.85 36.28 36.96
C LEU A 71 18.78 36.82 35.86
N THR A 72 18.89 36.15 34.70
CA THR A 72 19.81 36.57 33.61
C THR A 72 19.14 37.14 32.36
N SER A 73 17.81 37.29 32.33
CA SER A 73 17.06 37.72 31.13
C SER A 73 16.67 39.21 31.09
N LEU A 74 17.15 40.03 32.01
CA LEU A 74 16.96 41.48 31.96
C LEU A 74 18.33 42.13 31.75
N VAL A 75 18.63 42.57 30.52
CA VAL A 75 19.37 43.80 30.16
C VAL A 75 19.83 43.81 28.67
N PHE A 76 19.40 44.86 27.95
CA PHE A 76 19.80 45.44 26.63
C PHE A 76 19.18 45.01 25.26
N PRO A 77 18.64 45.98 24.48
CA PRO A 77 18.28 45.86 23.05
C PRO A 77 19.05 46.84 22.13
N ILE A 78 19.48 46.43 20.92
CA ILE A 78 19.93 47.30 19.78
C ILE A 78 19.75 46.48 18.47
N ARG A 79 19.00 46.81 17.39
CA ARG A 79 18.82 47.94 16.45
C ARG A 79 19.84 48.02 15.27
N GLY A 80 19.37 47.88 14.02
CA GLY A 80 20.05 48.33 12.78
C GLY A 80 19.77 47.43 11.56
N ARG A 81 18.95 47.82 10.55
CA ARG A 81 19.14 48.71 9.37
C ARG A 81 19.78 48.06 8.12
N ILE A 82 19.02 48.14 7.02
CA ILE A 82 19.31 47.85 5.59
C ILE A 82 20.27 48.94 5.01
N PRO A 83 20.95 48.75 3.85
CA PRO A 83 20.36 49.18 2.56
C PRO A 83 20.73 48.33 1.32
N ARG A 84 20.04 48.71 0.23
CA ARG A 84 19.95 48.20 -1.16
C ARG A 84 21.19 48.47 -2.03
N GLN A 85 21.30 47.77 -3.17
CA GLN A 85 21.50 48.27 -4.56
C GLN A 85 21.71 47.07 -5.53
N CYS A 86 21.85 47.25 -6.85
CA CYS A 86 20.91 47.52 -7.96
C CYS A 86 21.69 47.25 -9.29
N VAL A 87 21.00 47.01 -10.43
CA VAL A 87 21.48 47.18 -11.86
C VAL A 87 22.40 46.04 -12.42
N ARG A 88 22.38 45.54 -13.68
CA ARG A 88 21.76 45.85 -15.00
C ARG A 88 21.69 44.59 -15.90
N LEU A 89 20.84 44.69 -16.93
CA LEU A 89 20.76 43.92 -18.18
C LEU A 89 22.00 44.02 -19.09
N GLU A 90 22.23 42.99 -19.92
CA GLU A 90 22.66 43.17 -21.32
C GLU A 90 22.17 42.02 -22.24
N LYS A 91 21.77 42.39 -23.46
CA LYS A 91 21.36 41.54 -24.59
C LYS A 91 22.46 41.60 -25.66
N SER A 92 22.64 40.53 -26.43
CA SER A 92 23.17 40.65 -27.80
C SER A 92 22.68 39.52 -28.72
N HIS A 93 22.18 39.94 -29.88
CA HIS A 93 21.77 39.17 -31.06
C HIS A 93 22.97 38.77 -31.93
N LEU A 94 22.80 37.73 -32.77
CA LEU A 94 23.12 37.60 -34.23
C LEU A 94 23.06 36.10 -34.61
N HIS A 95 22.91 35.58 -35.84
CA HIS A 95 22.09 35.79 -37.06
C HIS A 95 22.67 34.82 -38.13
N GLY A 96 21.84 34.25 -39.02
CA GLY A 96 22.25 33.60 -40.30
C GLY A 96 22.64 32.12 -40.22
N SER A 97 22.41 31.24 -41.20
CA SER A 97 21.83 31.34 -42.54
C SER A 97 21.59 29.91 -43.10
N ALA A 98 20.82 29.82 -44.19
CA ALA A 98 20.23 28.65 -44.83
C ALA A 98 21.17 27.80 -45.73
N GLY A 99 20.69 26.60 -46.10
CA GLY A 99 21.20 25.80 -47.24
C GLY A 99 20.22 24.71 -47.70
N LYS A 100 19.77 24.78 -48.98
CA LYS A 100 19.03 23.74 -49.76
C LYS A 100 20.05 22.70 -50.29
N SER A 101 19.76 21.43 -50.63
CA SER A 101 18.95 20.96 -51.78
C SER A 101 19.07 19.41 -51.98
N GLN A 102 17.95 18.78 -52.39
CA GLN A 102 17.74 17.64 -53.33
C GLN A 102 18.35 16.22 -53.14
N SER A 103 17.47 15.19 -53.13
CA SER A 103 17.39 14.13 -54.16
C SER A 103 16.17 13.21 -53.93
N THR A 104 15.61 12.63 -55.01
CA THR A 104 14.26 12.04 -55.13
C THR A 104 14.22 10.55 -55.53
N ARG A 105 13.11 9.87 -55.13
CA ARG A 105 12.35 8.74 -55.76
C ARG A 105 12.49 7.35 -55.09
N PRO A 106 11.52 6.40 -55.28
CA PRO A 106 10.12 6.46 -54.81
C PRO A 106 9.70 5.14 -54.11
N CYS A 107 8.95 5.20 -53.00
CA CYS A 107 8.37 3.99 -52.39
C CYS A 107 6.86 3.91 -52.58
N ARG A 108 6.43 2.71 -52.97
CA ARG A 108 5.08 2.28 -53.34
C ARG A 108 4.01 2.66 -52.31
N HIS A 109 2.85 3.07 -52.84
CA HIS A 109 1.59 3.11 -52.12
C HIS A 109 1.30 1.76 -51.44
N ARG A 110 1.24 1.77 -50.10
CA ARG A 110 0.37 0.88 -49.33
C ARG A 110 -0.65 1.77 -48.63
N ARG A 111 -1.93 1.45 -48.83
CA ARG A 111 -3.06 2.10 -48.19
C ARG A 111 -2.81 2.22 -46.68
N LEU A 112 -2.73 3.44 -46.17
CA LEU A 112 -2.96 3.72 -44.76
C LEU A 112 -4.45 3.48 -44.50
N SER A 113 -4.79 2.31 -43.96
CA SER A 113 -5.88 2.23 -43.02
C SER A 113 -5.33 2.71 -41.68
N THR A 114 -5.78 3.88 -41.23
CA THR A 114 -5.65 4.34 -39.84
C THR A 114 -6.28 3.29 -38.93
N VAL A 115 -5.46 2.39 -38.41
CA VAL A 115 -5.80 1.58 -37.24
C VAL A 115 -5.34 2.41 -36.05
N GLU A 116 -6.29 3.01 -35.34
CA GLU A 116 -6.04 3.59 -34.02
C GLU A 116 -5.40 2.49 -33.15
N ALA A 117 -4.20 2.76 -32.64
CA ALA A 117 -3.43 1.79 -31.86
C ALA A 117 -3.99 1.73 -30.43
N VAL A 118 -5.09 0.99 -30.25
CA VAL A 118 -5.65 0.66 -28.94
C VAL A 118 -4.70 -0.30 -28.22
N HIS A 119 -4.14 0.12 -27.10
CA HIS A 119 -3.33 -0.75 -26.24
C HIS A 119 -4.24 -1.38 -25.18
N ALA A 120 -4.64 -2.63 -25.40
CA ALA A 120 -5.41 -3.40 -24.42
C ALA A 120 -4.50 -3.88 -23.28
N ARG A 121 -4.98 -3.75 -22.04
CA ARG A 121 -4.31 -4.22 -20.82
C ARG A 121 -5.30 -4.97 -19.93
N ARG A 122 -4.81 -5.98 -19.21
CA ARG A 122 -5.59 -6.75 -18.23
C ARG A 122 -5.40 -6.22 -16.81
N TRP A 123 -6.42 -6.44 -15.99
CA TRP A 123 -6.47 -6.13 -14.56
C TRP A 123 -6.87 -7.39 -13.78
N ALA A 124 -6.04 -7.78 -12.81
CA ALA A 124 -6.32 -8.88 -11.90
C ALA A 124 -6.26 -8.42 -10.43
N GLU A 125 -7.27 -8.82 -9.65
CA GLU A 125 -7.35 -8.56 -8.20
C GLU A 125 -7.14 -9.86 -7.43
N TYR A 126 -6.25 -9.80 -6.44
CA TYR A 126 -5.89 -10.92 -5.57
C TYR A 126 -6.09 -10.55 -4.10
N GLN A 127 -6.68 -11.47 -3.34
CA GLN A 127 -6.97 -11.28 -1.92
C GLN A 127 -6.46 -12.48 -1.10
N PRO A 128 -5.56 -12.32 -0.12
CA PRO A 128 -5.23 -13.39 0.80
C PRO A 128 -6.39 -13.59 1.78
N LEU A 129 -7.01 -14.77 1.79
CA LEU A 129 -8.21 -15.00 2.59
C LEU A 129 -8.21 -16.33 3.34
N GLN A 130 -8.76 -16.27 4.56
CA GLN A 130 -9.26 -17.41 5.33
C GLN A 130 -10.68 -17.14 5.88
N ASN A 131 -11.44 -16.07 5.50
CA ASN A 131 -12.88 -15.83 5.86
C ASN A 131 -13.57 -14.52 5.31
N HIS A 132 -14.84 -14.63 4.87
CA HIS A 132 -16.05 -13.73 4.89
C HIS A 132 -16.28 -12.41 4.11
N HIS A 133 -15.30 -11.62 3.65
CA HIS A 133 -15.63 -10.26 3.12
C HIS A 133 -15.27 -10.05 1.64
N VAL A 134 -15.98 -10.72 0.72
CA VAL A 134 -15.81 -10.53 -0.73
C VAL A 134 -16.84 -9.52 -1.27
N CYS A 135 -16.39 -8.32 -1.64
CA CYS A 135 -17.24 -7.20 -2.08
C CYS A 135 -17.41 -7.17 -3.61
N ARG A 136 -18.64 -7.44 -4.09
CA ARG A 136 -19.04 -7.20 -5.51
C ARG A 136 -19.69 -5.81 -5.73
N GLY A 137 -19.69 -4.94 -4.70
CA GLY A 137 -20.49 -3.70 -4.66
C GLY A 137 -19.98 -2.54 -5.53
N ALA A 138 -18.70 -2.55 -5.91
CA ALA A 138 -18.06 -1.44 -6.66
C ALA A 138 -17.66 -1.81 -8.10
N CYS A 139 -18.23 -2.88 -8.67
CA CYS A 139 -17.93 -3.36 -10.03
C CYS A 139 -16.46 -3.75 -10.28
N TYR A 140 -15.74 -4.16 -9.24
CA TYR A 140 -14.44 -4.82 -9.38
C TYR A 140 -14.59 -6.23 -9.96
N PRO A 141 -13.59 -6.74 -10.69
CA PRO A 141 -13.56 -8.15 -11.11
C PRO A 141 -13.64 -9.10 -9.92
N MET A 142 -14.08 -10.34 -10.16
CA MET A 142 -14.08 -11.35 -9.10
C MET A 142 -12.65 -11.60 -8.63
N PRO A 143 -12.38 -11.55 -7.31
CA PRO A 143 -11.02 -11.71 -6.82
C PRO A 143 -10.60 -13.17 -6.89
N THR A 144 -9.30 -13.38 -7.08
CA THR A 144 -8.65 -14.67 -6.83
C THR A 144 -8.10 -14.69 -5.42
N LEU A 145 -8.55 -15.67 -4.65
CA LEU A 145 -8.14 -15.88 -3.28
C LEU A 145 -6.79 -16.58 -3.22
N LEU A 146 -5.89 -16.00 -2.43
CA LEU A 146 -4.59 -16.58 -2.13
C LEU A 146 -4.63 -17.23 -0.75
N ASN A 147 -3.97 -18.37 -0.60
CA ASN A 147 -3.76 -19.05 0.69
C ASN A 147 -5.05 -19.52 1.39
N TRP A 148 -6.14 -19.72 0.65
CA TRP A 148 -7.41 -20.22 1.19
C TRP A 148 -7.25 -21.65 1.70
N ASN A 149 -7.62 -21.89 2.97
CA ASN A 149 -7.39 -23.16 3.68
C ASN A 149 -5.92 -23.66 3.64
N GLY A 150 -4.96 -22.77 3.34
CA GLY A 150 -3.55 -23.13 3.27
C GLY A 150 -2.98 -23.50 4.64
N GLU A 151 -2.22 -24.60 4.70
CA GLU A 151 -1.35 -24.90 5.83
C GLU A 151 -0.02 -24.16 5.65
N PHE A 152 0.38 -23.37 6.66
CA PHE A 152 1.63 -22.64 6.60
C PHE A 152 2.76 -23.46 7.22
N ASN A 153 3.72 -23.84 6.38
CA ASN A 153 4.76 -24.81 6.73
C ASN A 153 6.00 -24.20 7.42
N ARG A 154 5.84 -23.06 8.10
CA ARG A 154 6.92 -22.43 8.88
C ARG A 154 6.46 -22.26 10.34
N PRO A 155 6.27 -23.35 11.12
CA PRO A 155 5.71 -23.27 12.47
C PRO A 155 6.56 -22.42 13.43
N ASP A 156 7.87 -22.35 13.18
CA ASP A 156 8.79 -21.50 13.93
C ASP A 156 8.65 -20.01 13.58
N TRP A 157 7.83 -19.66 12.57
CA TRP A 157 7.56 -18.29 12.16
C TRP A 157 6.30 -17.72 12.80
N HIS A 158 6.24 -16.39 12.91
CA HIS A 158 5.12 -15.74 13.58
C HIS A 158 3.85 -15.99 12.76
N PHE A 159 2.78 -16.42 13.43
CA PHE A 159 1.59 -16.99 12.77
C PHE A 159 1.92 -18.04 11.69
N ALA A 160 2.91 -18.89 11.97
CA ALA A 160 3.41 -19.92 11.05
C ALA A 160 3.90 -19.38 9.68
N GLY A 161 4.18 -18.08 9.55
CA GLY A 161 4.60 -17.44 8.31
C GLY A 161 3.47 -16.95 7.41
N SER A 162 2.21 -16.95 7.89
CA SER A 162 1.03 -16.59 7.10
C SER A 162 1.07 -15.19 6.47
N HIS A 163 1.64 -14.21 7.16
CA HIS A 163 1.84 -12.86 6.62
C HIS A 163 2.75 -12.88 5.39
N ILE A 164 3.88 -13.60 5.49
CA ILE A 164 4.87 -13.67 4.42
C ILE A 164 4.31 -14.40 3.20
N ALA A 165 3.46 -15.41 3.41
CA ALA A 165 2.83 -16.18 2.34
C ALA A 165 2.01 -15.30 1.37
N LYS A 166 1.56 -14.10 1.76
CA LYS A 166 0.87 -13.18 0.84
C LYS A 166 1.76 -12.80 -0.36
N LEU A 167 3.01 -12.44 -0.10
CA LEU A 167 3.96 -12.02 -1.14
C LEU A 167 4.45 -13.21 -1.97
N GLU A 168 4.67 -14.36 -1.34
CA GLU A 168 5.07 -15.58 -2.03
C GLU A 168 3.96 -16.10 -2.96
N SER A 169 2.71 -16.10 -2.50
CA SER A 169 1.58 -16.57 -3.30
C SER A 169 1.25 -15.60 -4.44
N LEU A 170 1.40 -14.29 -4.23
CA LEU A 170 1.29 -13.33 -5.32
C LEU A 170 2.37 -13.56 -6.39
N LEU A 171 3.62 -13.82 -5.97
CA LEU A 171 4.68 -14.18 -6.90
C LEU A 171 4.34 -15.46 -7.66
N ALA A 172 3.91 -16.50 -6.96
CA ALA A 172 3.55 -17.79 -7.56
C ALA A 172 2.44 -17.66 -8.60
N VAL A 173 1.43 -16.81 -8.35
CA VAL A 173 0.40 -16.51 -9.34
C VAL A 173 0.97 -15.81 -10.57
N ILE A 174 1.80 -14.77 -10.36
CA ILE A 174 2.40 -14.05 -11.48
C ILE A 174 3.25 -15.00 -12.32
N GLU A 175 4.06 -15.85 -11.70
CA GLU A 175 4.86 -16.85 -12.41
C GLU A 175 3.98 -17.85 -13.18
N ALA A 176 2.89 -18.34 -12.57
CA ALA A 176 1.94 -19.23 -13.26
C ALA A 176 1.30 -18.57 -14.48
N LEU A 177 0.94 -17.27 -14.41
CA LEU A 177 0.41 -16.53 -15.56
C LEU A 177 1.41 -16.52 -16.74
N TYR A 178 2.70 -16.34 -16.47
CA TYR A 178 3.74 -16.39 -17.53
C TYR A 178 3.95 -17.79 -18.10
N GLU A 179 3.65 -18.84 -17.34
CA GLU A 179 3.76 -20.23 -17.79
C GLU A 179 2.55 -20.67 -18.63
N GLU A 180 1.35 -20.17 -18.29
CA GLU A 180 0.09 -20.57 -18.93
C GLU A 180 -0.30 -19.71 -20.15
N ASP A 181 0.10 -18.43 -20.20
CA ASP A 181 -0.32 -17.49 -21.24
C ASP A 181 0.87 -16.72 -21.84
N ASP A 182 1.23 -17.07 -23.08
CA ASP A 182 2.24 -16.37 -23.89
C ASP A 182 1.88 -14.89 -24.19
N GLY A 183 0.63 -14.49 -23.90
CA GLY A 183 0.07 -13.15 -24.10
C GLY A 183 0.15 -12.22 -22.90
N VAL A 184 0.70 -12.63 -21.75
CA VAL A 184 0.86 -11.76 -20.58
C VAL A 184 1.69 -10.53 -20.94
N ASN A 185 1.10 -9.34 -20.76
CA ASN A 185 1.80 -8.10 -21.00
C ASN A 185 2.48 -7.64 -19.71
N GLU A 186 3.77 -7.31 -19.78
CA GLU A 186 4.53 -6.71 -18.66
C GLU A 186 3.85 -5.49 -18.04
N ASN A 187 2.99 -4.82 -18.82
CA ASN A 187 2.26 -3.61 -18.46
C ASN A 187 0.82 -3.85 -17.96
N ASP A 188 0.38 -5.10 -17.89
CA ASP A 188 -0.86 -5.49 -17.22
C ASP A 188 -0.77 -5.18 -15.73
N LEU A 189 -1.91 -4.89 -15.11
CA LEU A 189 -1.96 -4.46 -13.72
C LEU A 189 -2.42 -5.57 -12.80
N VAL A 190 -1.74 -5.67 -11.67
CA VAL A 190 -2.06 -6.56 -10.57
C VAL A 190 -2.37 -5.71 -9.34
N LEU A 191 -3.44 -6.05 -8.65
CA LEU A 191 -3.83 -5.51 -7.36
C LEU A 191 -3.83 -6.63 -6.32
N LEU A 192 -3.03 -6.46 -5.26
CA LEU A 192 -3.11 -7.25 -4.04
C LEU A 192 -3.76 -6.38 -2.95
N VAL A 193 -4.79 -6.91 -2.28
CA VAL A 193 -5.42 -6.26 -1.12
C VAL A 193 -5.68 -7.26 0.00
N ASP A 194 -5.62 -6.82 1.25
CA ASP A 194 -6.07 -7.62 2.40
C ASP A 194 -7.57 -7.96 2.31
N GLY A 195 -7.91 -9.24 2.46
CA GLY A 195 -9.29 -9.69 2.23
C GLY A 195 -10.26 -9.52 3.42
N TYR A 196 -9.76 -9.19 4.61
CA TYR A 196 -10.57 -9.22 5.84
C TYR A 196 -11.21 -7.90 6.23
N ASP A 197 -10.53 -6.82 5.94
CA ASP A 197 -10.78 -5.52 6.55
C ASP A 197 -10.60 -4.38 5.54
N ILE A 198 -10.75 -4.68 4.24
CA ILE A 198 -10.80 -3.67 3.18
C ILE A 198 -12.20 -3.60 2.57
N TRP A 199 -12.74 -2.38 2.51
CA TRP A 199 -14.00 -2.09 1.81
C TRP A 199 -13.75 -1.13 0.66
N PHE A 200 -14.12 -1.53 -0.56
CA PHE A 200 -14.12 -0.65 -1.72
C PHE A 200 -15.38 0.21 -1.74
N GLN A 201 -15.24 1.51 -2.01
CA GLN A 201 -16.38 2.41 -2.15
C GLN A 201 -16.44 3.13 -3.51
N LEU A 202 -15.31 3.29 -4.21
CA LEU A 202 -15.26 3.88 -5.55
C LEU A 202 -15.00 2.82 -6.63
N PRO A 203 -15.34 3.07 -7.90
CA PRO A 203 -15.15 2.09 -8.98
C PRO A 203 -13.67 1.84 -9.33
N PRO A 204 -13.34 0.70 -9.99
CA PRO A 204 -11.97 0.38 -10.42
C PRO A 204 -11.38 1.41 -11.39
N SER A 205 -12.21 2.09 -12.19
CA SER A 205 -11.77 3.16 -13.08
C SER A 205 -11.06 4.29 -12.34
N VAL A 206 -11.52 4.62 -11.13
CA VAL A 206 -10.91 5.63 -10.26
C VAL A 206 -9.57 5.16 -9.73
N LEU A 207 -9.46 3.90 -9.32
CA LEU A 207 -8.20 3.34 -8.83
C LEU A 207 -7.14 3.32 -9.94
N ILE A 208 -7.51 2.89 -11.14
CA ILE A 208 -6.61 2.84 -12.29
C ILE A 208 -6.17 4.26 -12.70
N ASP A 209 -7.09 5.23 -12.75
CA ASP A 209 -6.74 6.63 -13.01
C ASP A 209 -5.75 7.19 -11.97
N ARG A 210 -6.07 6.98 -10.68
CA ARG A 210 -5.21 7.40 -9.57
C ARG A 210 -3.84 6.74 -9.61
N PHE A 211 -3.74 5.48 -9.99
CA PHE A 211 -2.43 4.82 -10.15
C PHE A 211 -1.56 5.52 -11.18
N HIS A 212 -2.10 5.83 -12.35
CA HIS A 212 -1.36 6.54 -13.39
C HIS A 212 -1.01 7.96 -12.97
N ARG A 213 -1.95 8.67 -12.33
CA ARG A 213 -1.73 10.03 -11.83
C ARG A 213 -0.62 10.07 -10.77
N LEU A 214 -0.73 9.24 -9.73
CA LEU A 214 0.24 9.19 -8.63
C LEU A 214 1.64 8.85 -9.12
N ASN A 215 1.78 7.88 -10.04
CA ASN A 215 3.07 7.55 -10.65
C ASN A 215 3.64 8.72 -11.46
N ARG A 216 2.83 9.42 -12.28
CA ARG A 216 3.28 10.60 -13.03
C ARG A 216 3.72 11.74 -12.11
N ASP A 217 2.95 12.02 -11.06
CA ASP A 217 3.25 13.08 -10.09
C ASP A 217 4.54 12.77 -9.33
N ALA A 218 4.76 11.49 -8.99
CA ALA A 218 5.98 11.03 -8.36
C ALA A 218 7.19 11.07 -9.31
N ASP A 219 7.05 10.67 -10.57
CA ASP A 219 8.10 10.78 -11.58
C ASP A 219 8.56 12.23 -11.75
N ALA A 220 7.60 13.17 -11.81
CA ALA A 220 7.88 14.60 -11.89
C ALA A 220 8.63 15.10 -10.64
N ARG A 221 8.20 14.66 -9.45
CA ARG A 221 8.87 14.99 -8.18
C ARG A 221 10.30 14.44 -8.13
N VAL A 222 10.49 13.17 -8.47
CA VAL A 222 11.81 12.51 -8.48
C VAL A 222 12.74 13.20 -9.47
N LYS A 223 12.26 13.52 -10.66
CA LYS A 223 13.04 14.28 -11.65
C LYS A 223 13.51 15.62 -11.09
N LYS A 224 12.60 16.40 -10.49
CA LYS A 224 12.93 17.69 -9.85
C LYS A 224 13.94 17.54 -8.71
N GLN A 225 13.82 16.48 -7.90
CA GLN A 225 14.78 16.18 -6.85
C GLN A 225 16.17 15.93 -7.44
N TRP A 226 16.28 15.11 -8.48
CA TRP A 226 17.55 14.82 -9.16
C TRP A 226 18.18 16.09 -9.75
N GLU A 227 17.38 16.93 -10.42
CA GLU A 227 17.81 18.24 -10.91
C GLU A 227 18.36 19.12 -9.77
N GLY A 228 17.70 19.14 -8.61
CA GLY A 228 18.16 19.85 -7.41
C GLY A 228 19.49 19.35 -6.84
N TYR A 229 19.85 18.07 -7.08
CA TYR A 229 21.15 17.49 -6.72
C TYR A 229 22.22 17.67 -7.79
N GLY A 230 21.98 18.50 -8.82
CA GLY A 230 22.96 18.76 -9.87
C GLY A 230 23.02 17.67 -10.94
N PHE A 231 21.94 16.90 -11.12
CA PHE A 231 21.81 15.96 -12.22
C PHE A 231 22.06 16.63 -13.57
N LYS A 232 22.87 15.99 -14.39
CA LYS A 232 23.15 16.41 -15.77
C LYS A 232 22.48 15.44 -16.74
N VAL A 233 21.91 15.97 -17.81
CA VAL A 233 21.09 15.20 -18.76
C VAL A 233 21.86 14.08 -19.48
N ASP A 234 23.18 14.22 -19.59
CA ASP A 234 24.12 13.27 -20.19
C ASP A 234 24.61 12.20 -19.20
N PHE A 235 24.16 12.21 -17.94
CA PHE A 235 24.45 11.14 -17.01
C PHE A 235 23.84 9.81 -17.50
N PRO A 236 24.58 8.68 -17.51
CA PRO A 236 24.11 7.44 -18.13
C PRO A 236 22.86 6.82 -17.51
N ILE A 237 22.53 7.19 -16.26
CA ILE A 237 21.41 6.62 -15.51
C ILE A 237 20.36 7.70 -15.32
N GLN A 238 19.18 7.48 -15.88
CA GLN A 238 18.07 8.42 -15.77
C GLN A 238 17.41 8.36 -14.39
N PRO A 239 16.75 9.45 -13.93
CA PRO A 239 15.93 9.42 -12.74
C PRO A 239 14.91 8.27 -12.82
N PRO A 240 14.72 7.50 -11.73
CA PRO A 240 13.84 6.34 -11.74
C PRO A 240 12.37 6.76 -11.92
N LYS A 241 11.59 5.84 -12.48
CA LYS A 241 10.14 5.99 -12.66
C LYS A 241 9.37 5.00 -11.79
N GLN A 242 8.17 5.37 -11.38
CA GLN A 242 7.30 4.53 -10.56
C GLN A 242 6.30 3.73 -11.40
N ASN A 243 6.19 2.44 -11.08
CA ASN A 243 5.25 1.50 -11.72
C ASN A 243 4.55 0.58 -10.70
N ILE A 244 4.82 0.77 -9.41
CA ILE A 244 4.19 0.09 -8.30
C ILE A 244 3.80 1.16 -7.27
N ILE A 245 2.57 1.12 -6.80
CA ILE A 245 2.07 1.95 -5.71
C ILE A 245 1.70 1.04 -4.55
N VAL A 246 2.18 1.41 -3.37
CA VAL A 246 1.78 0.81 -2.10
C VAL A 246 1.12 1.87 -1.25
N THR A 247 0.08 1.48 -0.53
CA THR A 247 -0.57 2.38 0.43
C THR A 247 0.41 2.76 1.56
N THR A 248 0.22 3.95 2.15
CA THR A 248 1.15 4.49 3.14
C THR A 248 0.61 4.41 4.57
N ALA A 249 1.52 4.28 5.52
CA ALA A 249 1.30 4.42 6.94
C ALA A 249 1.92 5.72 7.45
N LYS A 250 1.31 6.25 8.51
CA LYS A 250 1.89 7.32 9.34
C LYS A 250 2.95 6.80 10.29
N ASP A 251 2.85 5.54 10.70
CA ASP A 251 3.77 4.88 11.60
C ASP A 251 4.77 3.99 10.85
N CYS A 252 6.04 4.16 11.17
CA CYS A 252 7.13 3.40 10.56
C CYS A 252 7.42 2.16 11.40
N GLN A 253 6.53 1.16 11.29
CA GLN A 253 6.56 -0.08 12.04
C GLN A 253 6.10 -1.26 11.16
N PRO A 254 6.44 -2.52 11.51
CA PRO A 254 7.50 -2.87 12.44
C PRO A 254 8.88 -2.59 11.83
N ASP A 255 9.91 -2.54 12.67
CA ASP A 255 11.30 -2.27 12.28
C ASP A 255 12.18 -3.55 12.36
N TRP A 256 13.43 -3.43 12.81
CA TRP A 256 14.39 -4.54 12.88
C TRP A 256 13.89 -5.75 13.70
N GLU A 257 12.98 -5.53 14.65
CA GLU A 257 12.42 -6.59 15.49
C GLU A 257 11.61 -7.61 14.69
N SER A 258 11.08 -7.24 13.51
CA SER A 258 10.35 -8.17 12.63
C SER A 258 11.27 -9.15 11.88
N GLY A 259 12.58 -9.03 12.07
CA GLY A 259 13.62 -9.69 11.28
C GLY A 259 13.95 -8.98 9.97
N SER A 260 13.16 -8.00 9.53
CA SER A 260 13.43 -7.22 8.32
C SER A 260 14.18 -5.95 8.66
N ASN A 261 14.87 -5.32 7.71
CA ASN A 261 15.52 -4.03 7.94
C ASN A 261 15.05 -2.96 6.95
N PRO A 262 13.94 -2.25 7.23
CA PRO A 262 13.34 -1.28 6.32
C PRO A 262 14.19 -0.07 5.94
N ARG A 263 15.19 0.28 6.76
CA ARG A 263 16.08 1.43 6.52
C ARG A 263 15.36 2.75 6.28
N TYR A 264 14.36 3.06 7.12
CA TYR A 264 13.52 4.26 7.03
C TYR A 264 14.30 5.58 7.07
N GLU A 265 15.58 5.56 7.50
CA GLU A 265 16.49 6.70 7.44
C GLU A 265 16.92 7.10 6.00
N TYR A 266 16.76 6.21 5.01
CA TYR A 266 17.03 6.52 3.60
C TYR A 266 15.78 6.83 2.79
N TRP A 267 14.59 6.62 3.37
CA TRP A 267 13.33 6.87 2.68
C TRP A 267 13.11 8.37 2.48
N PRO A 268 12.51 8.79 1.35
CA PRO A 268 12.19 10.19 1.14
C PRO A 268 11.16 10.70 2.17
N ASP A 269 11.31 11.96 2.56
CA ASP A 269 10.32 12.66 3.36
C ASP A 269 8.95 12.73 2.65
N SER A 270 7.90 12.91 3.45
CA SER A 270 6.56 13.16 2.91
C SER A 270 6.56 14.43 2.04
N PRO A 271 6.02 14.39 0.80
CA PRO A 271 5.97 15.54 -0.09
C PRO A 271 4.87 16.55 0.28
N LEU A 272 4.04 16.22 1.27
CA LEU A 272 2.98 17.10 1.78
C LEU A 272 3.59 18.36 2.44
N PRO A 273 2.84 19.47 2.56
CA PRO A 273 3.28 20.66 3.29
C PRO A 273 3.80 20.35 4.70
N ALA A 274 4.82 21.07 5.16
CA ALA A 274 5.43 20.84 6.49
C ALA A 274 4.47 21.16 7.66
N ASP A 275 3.42 21.92 7.40
CA ASP A 275 2.35 22.31 8.33
C ASP A 275 1.02 21.59 8.01
N PHE A 276 1.06 20.44 7.33
CA PHE A 276 -0.14 19.75 6.82
C PHE A 276 -1.22 19.49 7.89
N TYR A 277 -0.83 19.14 9.12
CA TYR A 277 -1.73 18.94 10.27
C TYR A 277 -1.81 20.18 11.20
N GLY A 278 -1.21 21.31 10.82
CA GLY A 278 -1.08 22.52 11.63
C GLY A 278 0.05 22.41 12.67
N GLU A 279 -0.14 23.09 13.81
CA GLU A 279 0.81 23.03 14.93
C GLU A 279 0.99 21.58 15.42
N GLY A 280 2.25 21.18 15.61
CA GLY A 280 2.61 19.81 15.98
C GLY A 280 2.59 18.80 14.83
N THR A 281 2.62 19.26 13.56
CA THR A 281 2.85 18.36 12.42
C THR A 281 4.20 17.66 12.58
N ASP A 282 4.23 16.34 12.35
CA ASP A 282 5.38 15.45 12.53
C ASP A 282 5.94 15.35 13.96
N GLU A 283 5.22 15.86 14.96
CA GLU A 283 5.56 15.64 16.36
C GLU A 283 4.92 14.33 16.85
N ILE A 284 5.77 13.41 17.33
CA ILE A 284 5.30 12.18 17.98
C ILE A 284 4.87 12.55 19.41
N LEU A 285 3.58 12.38 19.70
CA LEU A 285 3.07 12.69 21.04
C LEU A 285 3.70 11.73 22.07
N PRO A 286 4.11 12.24 23.25
CA PRO A 286 4.64 11.39 24.31
C PRO A 286 3.63 10.31 24.71
N TYR A 287 4.13 9.09 24.93
CA TYR A 287 3.35 7.88 25.22
C TYR A 287 2.33 8.05 26.37
N VAL A 288 2.56 9.01 27.27
CA VAL A 288 1.72 9.29 28.44
C VAL A 288 0.40 9.99 28.12
N PHE A 289 0.27 10.67 26.98
CA PHE A 289 -0.93 11.49 26.70
C PHE A 289 -1.99 10.74 25.90
N ASP A 290 -1.58 9.95 24.91
CA ASP A 290 -2.46 9.08 24.11
C ASP A 290 -1.61 8.10 23.31
N SER A 291 -1.28 6.94 23.90
CA SER A 291 -0.45 5.91 23.23
C SER A 291 -1.08 5.40 21.93
N ALA A 292 -2.40 5.49 21.82
CA ALA A 292 -3.20 5.08 20.69
C ALA A 292 -3.11 6.08 19.53
N ARG A 293 -3.07 7.40 19.82
CA ARG A 293 -3.05 8.47 18.81
C ARG A 293 -1.68 9.12 18.61
N LYS A 294 -0.60 8.50 19.08
CA LYS A 294 0.75 9.08 19.04
C LYS A 294 1.24 9.55 17.67
N TYR A 295 0.73 8.95 16.58
CA TYR A 295 1.11 9.28 15.21
C TYR A 295 0.05 10.07 14.43
N LYS A 296 -0.99 10.58 15.11
CA LYS A 296 -2.13 11.25 14.47
C LYS A 296 -1.72 12.38 13.51
N LYS A 297 -0.75 13.20 13.92
CA LYS A 297 -0.27 14.37 13.16
C LYS A 297 1.00 14.11 12.34
N ILE A 298 1.37 12.85 12.13
CA ILE A 298 2.53 12.50 11.31
C ILE A 298 2.10 12.46 9.85
N ARG A 299 2.84 13.15 8.99
CA ARG A 299 2.66 13.04 7.54
C ARG A 299 3.07 11.63 7.10
N PRO A 300 2.23 10.91 6.34
CA PRO A 300 2.54 9.56 5.94
C PRO A 300 3.82 9.54 5.10
N ARG A 301 4.67 8.54 5.36
CA ARG A 301 5.88 8.28 4.58
C ARG A 301 6.35 6.82 4.64
N CYS A 302 5.72 6.00 5.46
CA CYS A 302 6.07 4.61 5.64
C CYS A 302 5.06 3.73 4.92
N VAL A 303 5.37 2.46 4.72
CA VAL A 303 4.53 1.56 3.91
C VAL A 303 3.48 0.87 4.76
N ASN A 304 2.30 0.65 4.20
CA ASN A 304 1.35 -0.32 4.69
C ASN A 304 1.09 -1.39 3.62
N SER A 305 1.21 -2.68 3.96
CA SER A 305 1.08 -3.77 2.97
C SER A 305 -0.37 -4.17 2.67
N GLY A 306 -1.37 -3.47 3.22
CA GLY A 306 -2.78 -3.80 3.00
C GLY A 306 -3.22 -3.62 1.55
N MET A 307 -2.51 -2.82 0.75
CA MET A 307 -2.73 -2.69 -0.68
C MET A 307 -1.41 -2.49 -1.42
N ILE A 308 -1.17 -3.32 -2.44
CA ILE A 308 -0.05 -3.21 -3.39
C ILE A 308 -0.62 -3.31 -4.80
N MET A 309 -0.32 -2.35 -5.67
CA MET A 309 -0.75 -2.36 -7.07
C MET A 309 0.41 -2.01 -7.99
N GLY A 310 0.59 -2.74 -9.07
CA GLY A 310 1.67 -2.45 -9.99
C GLY A 310 1.53 -3.16 -11.32
N THR A 311 2.39 -2.77 -12.27
CA THR A 311 2.55 -3.53 -13.50
C THR A 311 3.19 -4.89 -13.22
N ILE A 312 2.73 -5.96 -13.87
CA ILE A 312 3.23 -7.33 -13.67
C ILE A 312 4.76 -7.39 -13.69
N GLY A 313 5.39 -6.78 -14.69
CA GLY A 313 6.85 -6.84 -14.86
C GLY A 313 7.64 -6.22 -13.72
N ALA A 314 7.21 -5.04 -13.27
CA ALA A 314 7.83 -4.36 -12.14
C ALA A 314 7.61 -5.14 -10.84
N LEU A 315 6.37 -5.56 -10.60
CA LEU A 315 5.96 -6.20 -9.36
C LEU A 315 6.60 -7.57 -9.20
N ARG A 316 6.71 -8.37 -10.27
CA ARG A 316 7.44 -9.64 -10.31
C ARG A 316 8.87 -9.48 -9.80
N GLY A 317 9.60 -8.49 -10.31
CA GLY A 317 10.98 -8.23 -9.89
C GLY A 317 11.10 -7.86 -8.41
N ALA A 318 10.17 -7.04 -7.89
CA ALA A 318 10.15 -6.67 -6.47
C ALA A 318 9.85 -7.89 -5.58
N LEU A 319 8.90 -8.75 -5.99
CA LEU A 319 8.52 -9.95 -5.26
C LEU A 319 9.61 -11.03 -5.30
N GLN A 320 10.33 -11.18 -6.41
CA GLN A 320 11.52 -12.04 -6.49
C GLN A 320 12.60 -11.60 -5.49
N ASN A 321 12.83 -10.29 -5.35
CA ASN A 321 13.75 -9.77 -4.34
C ASN A 321 13.27 -10.05 -2.90
N ALA A 322 11.96 -9.93 -2.66
CA ALA A 322 11.36 -10.33 -1.39
C ALA A 322 11.57 -11.84 -1.12
N LYS A 323 11.37 -12.69 -2.14
CA LYS A 323 11.58 -14.14 -2.05
C LYS A 323 13.02 -14.51 -1.71
N GLU A 324 14.01 -13.86 -2.32
CA GLU A 324 15.42 -14.07 -1.96
C GLU A 324 15.69 -13.74 -0.47
N LYS A 325 15.09 -12.67 0.05
CA LYS A 325 15.21 -12.28 1.46
C LYS A 325 14.55 -13.30 2.38
N ILE A 326 13.39 -13.83 1.99
CA ILE A 326 12.69 -14.92 2.70
C ILE A 326 13.58 -16.16 2.77
N ASP A 327 14.14 -16.59 1.63
CA ASP A 327 15.00 -17.77 1.55
C ASP A 327 16.27 -17.60 2.39
N LYS A 328 16.88 -16.41 2.34
CA LYS A 328 18.03 -16.09 3.19
C LYS A 328 17.67 -16.11 4.68
N ALA A 329 16.52 -15.59 5.06
CA ALA A 329 16.04 -15.64 6.45
C ALA A 329 15.89 -17.09 6.90
N ALA A 330 15.18 -17.90 6.11
CA ALA A 330 14.95 -19.33 6.38
C ALA A 330 16.28 -20.11 6.52
N MET A 331 17.22 -19.93 5.58
CA MET A 331 18.54 -20.58 5.64
C MET A 331 19.36 -20.19 6.88
N SER A 332 19.21 -18.95 7.35
CA SER A 332 19.91 -18.46 8.54
C SER A 332 19.24 -18.83 9.88
N GLY A 333 18.09 -19.52 9.84
CA GLY A 333 17.26 -19.76 11.02
C GLY A 333 16.62 -18.47 11.58
N ARG A 334 16.66 -17.37 10.82
CA ARG A 334 16.05 -16.10 11.19
C ARG A 334 14.57 -16.11 10.82
N GLN A 335 13.76 -15.62 11.74
CA GLN A 335 12.31 -15.53 11.57
C GLN A 335 11.93 -14.20 10.90
N LEU A 336 10.88 -14.22 10.07
CA LEU A 336 10.23 -13.03 9.51
C LEU A 336 8.78 -13.00 9.96
N TRP A 337 8.31 -11.86 10.49
CA TRP A 337 6.99 -11.79 11.14
C TRP A 337 5.99 -10.90 10.41
N SER A 338 6.46 -10.09 9.45
CA SER A 338 5.65 -9.04 8.80
C SER A 338 5.99 -8.92 7.32
N ASP A 339 4.96 -9.09 6.49
CA ASP A 339 4.96 -8.74 5.06
C ASP A 339 5.22 -7.25 4.85
N GLN A 340 4.60 -6.39 5.66
CA GLN A 340 4.82 -4.94 5.64
C GLN A 340 6.30 -4.59 5.79
N ALA A 341 6.98 -5.11 6.82
CA ALA A 341 8.38 -4.81 7.05
C ALA A 341 9.32 -5.49 6.05
N LEU A 342 8.98 -6.68 5.55
CA LEU A 342 9.74 -7.32 4.47
C LEU A 342 9.67 -6.49 3.18
N PHE A 343 8.48 -6.04 2.77
CA PHE A 343 8.35 -5.20 1.60
C PHE A 343 8.98 -3.82 1.82
N ALA A 344 8.91 -3.30 3.05
CA ALA A 344 9.64 -2.10 3.45
C ALA A 344 11.17 -2.26 3.32
N GLU A 345 11.73 -3.43 3.63
CA GLU A 345 13.16 -3.70 3.39
C GLU A 345 13.51 -3.69 1.89
N VAL A 346 12.64 -4.20 1.02
CA VAL A 346 12.84 -4.09 -0.44
C VAL A 346 12.83 -2.63 -0.89
N ILE A 347 11.92 -1.81 -0.35
CA ILE A 347 11.90 -0.36 -0.59
C ILE A 347 13.16 0.31 -0.04
N GLY A 348 13.61 -0.08 1.16
CA GLY A 348 14.84 0.44 1.77
C GLY A 348 16.07 0.18 0.91
N ASP A 349 16.20 -1.02 0.35
CA ASP A 349 17.28 -1.35 -0.58
C ASP A 349 17.21 -0.50 -1.87
N GLN A 350 16.01 -0.29 -2.40
CA GLN A 350 15.78 0.62 -3.53
C GLN A 350 16.20 2.05 -3.20
N GLU A 351 15.80 2.59 -2.05
CA GLU A 351 16.12 3.96 -1.66
C GLU A 351 17.61 4.15 -1.33
N MET A 352 18.27 3.15 -0.74
CA MET A 352 19.72 3.15 -0.59
C MET A 352 20.43 3.15 -1.96
N ARG A 353 19.94 2.37 -2.94
CA ARG A 353 20.45 2.44 -4.32
C ARG A 353 20.24 3.85 -4.90
N ARG A 354 19.05 4.42 -4.75
CA ARG A 354 18.75 5.78 -5.25
C ARG A 354 19.63 6.84 -4.59
N TYR A 355 19.91 6.71 -3.29
CA TYR A 355 20.85 7.58 -2.58
C TYR A 355 22.25 7.53 -3.20
N TRP A 356 22.80 6.34 -3.42
CA TRP A 356 24.10 6.18 -4.08
C TRP A 356 24.10 6.77 -5.50
N MET A 357 23.07 6.46 -6.31
CA MET A 357 22.95 6.96 -7.68
C MET A 357 22.87 8.49 -7.75
N ARG A 358 22.17 9.14 -6.82
CA ARG A 358 22.13 10.62 -6.73
C ARG A 358 23.51 11.20 -6.41
N GLY A 359 24.28 10.56 -5.53
CA GLY A 359 25.66 10.96 -5.24
C GLY A 359 26.54 10.89 -6.49
N LEU A 360 26.46 9.79 -7.26
CA LEU A 360 27.18 9.68 -8.53
C LEU A 360 26.73 10.73 -9.55
N ALA A 361 25.42 10.95 -9.68
CA ALA A 361 24.87 11.95 -10.60
C ALA A 361 25.38 13.37 -10.29
N SER A 362 25.45 13.73 -9.00
CA SER A 362 25.90 15.05 -8.55
C SER A 362 27.37 15.37 -8.87
N THR A 363 28.20 14.34 -9.04
CA THR A 363 29.65 14.47 -9.32
C THR A 363 30.01 14.13 -10.76
N TRP A 364 29.02 13.85 -11.61
CA TRP A 364 29.22 13.54 -13.02
C TRP A 364 29.90 14.69 -13.75
N ASN A 365 31.03 14.44 -14.41
CA ASN A 365 31.79 15.46 -15.15
C ASN A 365 31.67 15.35 -16.69
N GLY A 366 30.87 14.41 -17.20
CA GLY A 366 30.74 14.11 -18.63
C GLY A 366 31.43 12.80 -19.06
N THR A 367 32.34 12.26 -18.24
CA THR A 367 33.02 10.98 -18.51
C THR A 367 32.98 10.03 -17.33
N ALA A 368 33.09 10.54 -16.11
CA ALA A 368 33.05 9.75 -14.89
C ALA A 368 32.36 10.52 -13.75
N SER A 369 31.85 9.76 -12.78
CA SER A 369 31.44 10.25 -11.48
C SER A 369 32.55 10.00 -10.46
N HIS A 370 32.59 10.80 -9.41
CA HIS A 370 33.44 10.50 -8.26
C HIS A 370 32.76 9.39 -7.44
N ASP A 371 33.26 8.17 -7.58
CA ASP A 371 32.83 7.02 -6.79
C ASP A 371 33.89 6.71 -5.74
N GLN A 372 33.66 7.15 -4.50
CA GLN A 372 34.45 6.75 -3.35
C GLN A 372 33.61 5.87 -2.41
N PRO A 373 33.60 4.53 -2.62
CA PRO A 373 32.81 3.62 -1.80
C PRO A 373 33.10 3.73 -0.30
N ARG A 374 34.32 4.16 0.07
CA ARG A 374 34.74 4.36 1.47
C ARG A 374 33.92 5.43 2.19
N ASP A 375 33.40 6.41 1.46
CA ASP A 375 32.62 7.52 1.99
C ASP A 375 31.13 7.15 2.13
N LEU A 376 30.69 6.09 1.44
CA LEU A 376 29.35 5.56 1.59
C LEU A 376 29.19 4.87 2.95
N PRO A 377 28.05 5.08 3.65
CA PRO A 377 27.66 4.26 4.78
C PRO A 377 27.71 2.77 4.42
N ARG A 378 28.11 1.91 5.38
CA ARG A 378 28.32 0.47 5.14
C ARG A 378 27.17 -0.19 4.37
N HIS A 379 25.93 0.05 4.79
CA HIS A 379 24.75 -0.56 4.17
C HIS A 379 24.52 -0.10 2.72
N VAL A 380 24.75 1.18 2.43
CA VAL A 380 24.68 1.71 1.05
C VAL A 380 25.79 1.11 0.19
N ARG A 381 26.99 0.93 0.76
CA ARG A 381 28.12 0.28 0.09
C ARG A 381 27.83 -1.17 -0.25
N ASP A 382 27.17 -1.91 0.65
CA ASP A 382 26.77 -3.29 0.41
C ASP A 382 25.79 -3.37 -0.78
N ILE A 383 24.79 -2.47 -0.83
CA ILE A 383 23.88 -2.32 -1.97
C ILE A 383 24.64 -1.97 -3.25
N ALA A 384 25.58 -1.01 -3.18
CA ALA A 384 26.38 -0.60 -4.32
C ALA A 384 27.20 -1.74 -4.91
N ASN A 385 27.91 -2.49 -4.05
CA ASN A 385 28.71 -3.65 -4.46
C ASN A 385 27.83 -4.72 -5.12
N SER A 386 26.71 -5.10 -4.51
CA SER A 386 25.79 -6.07 -5.11
C SER A 386 25.19 -5.58 -6.43
N ALA A 387 24.92 -4.28 -6.56
CA ALA A 387 24.43 -3.72 -7.81
C ALA A 387 25.48 -3.76 -8.93
N LEU A 388 26.76 -3.55 -8.60
CA LEU A 388 27.88 -3.72 -9.54
C LEU A 388 28.08 -5.18 -9.96
N GLU A 389 27.69 -6.14 -9.12
CA GLU A 389 27.64 -7.57 -9.44
C GLU A 389 26.41 -7.97 -10.27
N GLY A 390 25.56 -7.00 -10.63
CA GLY A 390 24.38 -7.20 -11.47
C GLY A 390 23.06 -7.35 -10.72
N LYS A 391 23.05 -7.24 -9.38
CA LYS A 391 21.81 -7.31 -8.61
C LYS A 391 20.94 -6.07 -8.86
N LYS A 392 19.67 -6.30 -9.20
CA LYS A 392 18.67 -5.23 -9.38
C LYS A 392 18.07 -4.83 -8.03
N PHE A 393 17.99 -3.51 -7.79
CA PHE A 393 17.29 -2.93 -6.63
C PHE A 393 16.32 -1.80 -7.00
N GLU A 394 16.26 -1.39 -8.27
CA GLU A 394 15.27 -0.41 -8.72
C GLU A 394 14.10 -1.12 -9.37
N PHE A 395 12.95 -1.07 -8.71
CA PHE A 395 11.72 -1.72 -9.14
C PHE A 395 10.60 -0.73 -9.43
N GLY A 396 10.85 0.58 -9.27
CA GLY A 396 9.83 1.60 -9.44
C GLY A 396 8.76 1.56 -8.34
N ILE A 397 9.13 1.17 -7.11
CA ILE A 397 8.21 1.18 -5.98
C ILE A 397 7.99 2.62 -5.51
N GLY A 398 6.72 2.98 -5.39
CA GLY A 398 6.21 4.26 -4.91
C GLY A 398 5.16 4.09 -3.83
N LEU A 399 4.80 5.24 -3.25
CA LEU A 399 3.94 5.33 -2.08
C LEU A 399 2.80 6.30 -2.35
N ASP A 400 1.58 5.93 -1.95
CA ASP A 400 0.42 6.83 -1.95
C ASP A 400 0.47 7.78 -0.75
N TYR A 401 1.19 8.89 -0.89
CA TYR A 401 1.30 9.92 0.14
C TYR A 401 0.01 10.72 0.37
N GLU A 402 -0.99 10.60 -0.52
CA GLU A 402 -2.19 11.43 -0.53
C GLU A 402 -3.41 10.72 0.07
N PHE A 403 -3.25 9.47 0.50
CA PHE A 403 -4.36 8.62 0.95
C PHE A 403 -5.46 8.51 -0.13
N ALA A 404 -5.07 8.54 -1.40
CA ALA A 404 -5.98 8.52 -2.52
C ALA A 404 -6.39 7.09 -2.93
N THR A 405 -5.71 6.04 -2.47
CA THR A 405 -6.01 4.65 -2.82
C THR A 405 -6.85 4.00 -1.72
N ILE A 406 -6.27 3.08 -0.95
CA ILE A 406 -6.90 2.36 0.15
C ILE A 406 -6.07 2.61 1.40
N PRO A 407 -6.16 3.82 2.00
CA PRO A 407 -5.37 4.17 3.15
C PRO A 407 -5.77 3.35 4.39
N PRO A 408 -4.79 2.96 5.24
CA PRO A 408 -5.07 2.41 6.56
C PRO A 408 -5.68 3.46 7.47
N THR A 409 -6.65 3.03 8.28
CA THR A 409 -7.27 3.89 9.30
C THR A 409 -6.49 3.94 10.61
N CYS A 410 -5.45 3.11 10.78
CA CYS A 410 -4.55 3.20 11.92
C CYS A 410 -3.80 4.53 11.92
N SER A 411 -3.70 5.16 13.10
CA SER A 411 -3.14 6.51 13.27
C SER A 411 -3.89 7.62 12.52
N SER A 412 -5.04 7.31 11.91
CA SER A 412 -5.89 8.23 11.15
C SER A 412 -7.36 8.01 11.53
N GLU A 413 -7.59 7.56 12.77
CA GLU A 413 -8.90 7.12 13.23
C GLU A 413 -9.93 8.25 13.14
N ASP A 414 -9.53 9.48 13.46
CA ASP A 414 -10.45 10.61 13.55
C ASP A 414 -10.44 11.51 12.29
N ASP A 415 -9.68 11.13 11.25
CA ASP A 415 -9.38 12.02 10.11
C ASP A 415 -10.48 11.98 9.03
N GLY A 416 -11.35 10.97 9.07
CA GLY A 416 -12.40 10.80 8.07
C GLY A 416 -13.71 10.22 8.60
N SER A 417 -14.79 10.46 7.85
CA SER A 417 -16.16 10.06 8.17
C SER A 417 -16.99 9.89 6.89
N PHE A 418 -18.11 9.18 6.96
CA PHE A 418 -19.06 9.07 5.86
C PHE A 418 -19.88 10.36 5.73
N VAL A 419 -19.80 11.00 4.57
CA VAL A 419 -20.53 12.25 4.25
C VAL A 419 -21.12 12.19 2.85
N ARG A 420 -22.17 12.98 2.61
CA ARG A 420 -22.63 13.29 1.24
C ARG A 420 -21.89 14.54 0.79
N LEU A 421 -21.11 14.45 -0.28
CA LEU A 421 -20.23 15.55 -0.72
C LEU A 421 -21.00 16.78 -1.24
N ASP A 422 -22.27 16.61 -1.65
CA ASP A 422 -23.16 17.73 -2.01
C ASP A 422 -23.69 18.47 -0.78
N ASP A 423 -23.63 17.87 0.42
CA ASP A 423 -24.02 18.50 1.69
C ASP A 423 -22.84 19.29 2.27
N THR A 424 -22.64 20.50 1.75
CA THR A 424 -21.52 21.36 2.12
C THR A 424 -21.48 21.73 3.62
N GLU A 425 -22.64 21.78 4.29
CA GLU A 425 -22.69 22.05 5.74
C GLU A 425 -22.25 20.82 6.54
N MET A 426 -22.66 19.61 6.15
CA MET A 426 -22.16 18.38 6.75
C MET A 426 -20.64 18.22 6.54
N VAL A 427 -20.15 18.47 5.32
CA VAL A 427 -18.72 18.41 5.00
C VAL A 427 -17.94 19.40 5.87
N LYS A 428 -18.44 20.64 6.02
CA LYS A 428 -17.82 21.65 6.89
C LYS A 428 -17.79 21.20 8.35
N LYS A 429 -18.92 20.73 8.88
CA LYS A 429 -19.04 20.27 10.27
C LYS A 429 -18.09 19.12 10.57
N GLU A 430 -18.02 18.09 9.72
CA GLU A 430 -17.12 16.95 9.95
C GLU A 430 -15.65 17.34 9.74
N SER A 431 -15.33 18.25 8.81
CA SER A 431 -13.99 18.82 8.67
C SER A 431 -13.52 19.57 9.93
N GLU A 432 -14.41 20.36 10.53
CA GLU A 432 -14.13 21.07 11.81
C GLU A 432 -13.95 20.07 12.95
N LYS A 433 -14.79 19.03 13.02
CA LYS A 433 -14.71 17.96 14.02
C LYS A 433 -13.43 17.13 13.93
N SER A 434 -12.93 16.87 12.73
CA SER A 434 -11.63 16.20 12.51
C SER A 434 -10.43 17.09 12.86
N GLY A 435 -10.65 18.40 13.09
CA GLY A 435 -9.61 19.34 13.49
C GLY A 435 -8.79 19.90 12.33
N VAL A 436 -9.35 19.90 11.12
CA VAL A 436 -8.67 20.44 9.93
C VAL A 436 -8.47 21.95 10.09
N THR A 437 -7.22 22.39 10.01
CA THR A 437 -6.85 23.81 10.07
C THR A 437 -6.89 24.44 8.67
N GLY A 438 -7.22 25.73 8.61
CA GLY A 438 -7.23 26.50 7.35
C GLY A 438 -8.51 26.39 6.52
N GLY A 439 -9.59 25.82 7.06
CA GLY A 439 -10.89 25.68 6.41
C GLY A 439 -11.10 24.34 5.72
N VAL A 440 -12.24 24.19 5.04
CA VAL A 440 -12.65 22.93 4.40
C VAL A 440 -11.76 22.64 3.19
N ARG A 441 -11.08 21.49 3.21
CA ARG A 441 -10.19 21.04 2.12
C ARG A 441 -10.91 20.22 1.05
N VAL A 442 -12.04 19.60 1.37
CA VAL A 442 -12.87 18.82 0.45
C VAL A 442 -13.56 19.76 -0.56
N LYS A 443 -13.35 19.52 -1.86
CA LYS A 443 -13.83 20.39 -2.97
C LYS A 443 -14.98 19.76 -3.77
N GLY A 444 -15.88 19.04 -3.10
CA GLY A 444 -16.96 18.28 -3.72
C GLY A 444 -16.51 16.91 -4.20
N ILE A 445 -17.20 16.34 -5.20
CA ILE A 445 -16.87 15.02 -5.73
C ILE A 445 -15.47 14.99 -6.38
N PRO A 446 -14.68 13.91 -6.19
CA PRO A 446 -13.45 13.69 -6.93
C PRO A 446 -13.62 13.94 -8.45
N PRO A 447 -12.70 14.68 -9.11
CA PRO A 447 -12.81 15.00 -10.53
C PRO A 447 -13.05 13.80 -11.44
N GLU A 448 -12.41 12.68 -11.15
CA GLU A 448 -12.51 11.41 -11.87
C GLU A 448 -13.90 10.75 -11.77
N LEU A 449 -14.72 11.14 -10.79
CA LEU A 449 -16.11 10.68 -10.67
C LEU A 449 -17.11 11.51 -11.48
N LYS A 450 -16.71 12.66 -12.05
CA LYS A 450 -17.62 13.53 -12.83
C LYS A 450 -18.10 12.87 -14.11
N GLY A 451 -17.29 12.01 -14.72
CA GLY A 451 -17.61 11.24 -15.93
C GLY A 451 -17.88 9.76 -15.66
N ALA A 452 -17.76 9.30 -14.42
CA ALA A 452 -18.04 7.92 -14.05
C ALA A 452 -19.55 7.66 -14.05
N GLU A 453 -19.95 6.42 -14.35
CA GLU A 453 -21.32 5.99 -14.09
C GLU A 453 -21.65 6.23 -12.61
N GLY A 454 -22.86 6.73 -12.34
CA GLY A 454 -23.31 6.92 -10.97
C GLY A 454 -23.33 5.59 -10.21
N PRO A 455 -23.23 5.60 -8.86
CA PRO A 455 -23.18 4.41 -8.03
C PRO A 455 -24.39 3.47 -8.21
N LEU A 456 -25.51 3.98 -8.73
CA LEU A 456 -26.71 3.20 -9.05
C LEU A 456 -26.96 3.16 -10.57
N PRO A 457 -26.77 1.99 -11.23
CA PRO A 457 -27.11 1.82 -12.63
C PRO A 457 -28.60 2.06 -12.89
N GLY A 458 -28.95 3.09 -13.66
CA GLY A 458 -30.33 3.40 -14.05
C GLY A 458 -31.16 4.24 -13.06
N LEU A 459 -30.55 4.74 -11.97
CA LEU A 459 -31.23 5.52 -10.92
C LEU A 459 -30.69 6.96 -10.75
N GLY A 460 -29.91 7.46 -11.72
CA GLY A 460 -29.62 8.89 -11.88
C GLY A 460 -29.14 9.62 -10.61
N SER A 461 -28.27 8.99 -9.82
CA SER A 461 -27.80 9.55 -8.55
C SER A 461 -26.33 9.95 -8.67
N SER A 462 -26.04 11.25 -8.55
CA SER A 462 -24.67 11.78 -8.49
C SER A 462 -23.89 11.14 -7.34
N TRP A 463 -22.59 10.89 -7.54
CA TRP A 463 -21.66 10.46 -6.49
C TRP A 463 -21.67 11.39 -5.26
N GLY A 464 -22.04 12.67 -5.43
CA GLY A 464 -22.12 13.63 -4.32
C GLY A 464 -23.31 13.42 -3.38
N LYS A 465 -24.33 12.66 -3.80
CA LYS A 465 -25.57 12.42 -3.03
C LYS A 465 -25.53 11.17 -2.16
N VAL A 466 -24.57 10.29 -2.39
CA VAL A 466 -24.41 9.05 -1.63
C VAL A 466 -23.40 9.25 -0.48
N PRO A 467 -23.52 8.50 0.63
CA PRO A 467 -22.52 8.55 1.69
C PRO A 467 -21.20 7.94 1.21
N LEU A 468 -20.13 8.73 1.30
CA LEU A 468 -18.76 8.31 0.97
C LEU A 468 -17.86 8.62 2.17
N TYR A 469 -17.06 7.64 2.59
CA TYR A 469 -16.01 7.89 3.56
C TYR A 469 -15.00 8.85 2.94
N THR A 470 -14.77 9.98 3.59
CA THR A 470 -13.90 11.04 3.08
C THR A 470 -12.93 11.44 4.17
N ASP A 471 -11.64 11.51 3.82
CA ASP A 471 -10.62 12.05 4.70
C ASP A 471 -10.58 13.57 4.55
N PHE A 472 -10.74 14.28 5.67
CA PHE A 472 -10.87 15.73 5.67
C PHE A 472 -9.52 16.46 5.68
N PHE A 473 -8.43 15.84 6.14
CA PHE A 473 -7.08 16.43 6.07
C PHE A 473 -6.52 16.37 4.66
N PHE A 474 -6.67 15.23 3.99
CA PHE A 474 -6.30 15.07 2.59
C PHE A 474 -7.32 15.72 1.65
N GLY A 475 -8.54 15.95 2.13
CA GLY A 475 -9.62 16.55 1.33
C GLY A 475 -10.06 15.63 0.18
N THR A 476 -9.90 14.32 0.35
CA THR A 476 -10.11 13.30 -0.68
C THR A 476 -10.99 12.17 -0.19
N THR A 477 -11.81 11.65 -1.09
CA THR A 477 -12.54 10.40 -0.89
C THR A 477 -11.65 9.27 -1.41
N PRO A 478 -11.06 8.41 -0.55
CA PRO A 478 -10.24 7.28 -0.99
C PRO A 478 -11.06 6.26 -1.80
N VAL A 479 -10.37 5.44 -2.59
CA VAL A 479 -10.99 4.33 -3.35
C VAL A 479 -11.65 3.33 -2.41
N GLY A 480 -10.96 2.99 -1.33
CA GLY A 480 -11.44 2.07 -0.32
C GLY A 480 -10.93 2.45 1.07
N ILE A 481 -11.34 1.68 2.07
CA ILE A 481 -10.99 1.89 3.47
C ILE A 481 -10.30 0.63 3.97
N HIS A 482 -9.10 0.74 4.53
CA HIS A 482 -8.46 -0.35 5.25
C HIS A 482 -8.71 -0.18 6.76
N HIS A 483 -9.62 -1.00 7.29
CA HIS A 483 -10.10 -1.02 8.67
C HIS A 483 -9.09 -1.69 9.62
N ASN A 484 -7.94 -1.06 9.83
CA ASN A 484 -6.89 -1.53 10.74
C ASN A 484 -6.72 -0.67 12.01
N ALA A 485 -7.71 0.18 12.34
CA ALA A 485 -7.74 0.98 13.56
C ALA A 485 -7.76 0.11 14.83
N TYR A 486 -6.61 -0.09 15.49
CA TYR A 486 -6.49 -0.98 16.65
C TYR A 486 -6.80 -0.30 18.00
N VAL A 487 -6.90 1.04 18.01
CA VAL A 487 -7.16 1.85 19.20
C VAL A 487 -8.50 1.45 19.85
N PHE A 488 -8.49 1.09 21.14
CA PHE A 488 -9.70 0.79 21.95
C PHE A 488 -10.72 -0.16 21.30
N GLY A 489 -10.26 -1.14 20.51
CA GLY A 489 -11.16 -2.08 19.82
C GLY A 489 -11.99 -1.42 18.70
N LEU A 490 -11.50 -0.32 18.12
CA LEU A 490 -12.24 0.44 17.12
C LEU A 490 -12.44 -0.34 15.81
N LYS A 491 -11.49 -1.19 15.41
CA LYS A 491 -11.60 -2.06 14.23
C LYS A 491 -12.87 -2.92 14.26
N PRO A 492 -13.07 -3.83 15.24
CA PRO A 492 -14.28 -4.64 15.28
C PRO A 492 -15.55 -3.78 15.40
N TRP A 493 -15.52 -2.69 16.18
CA TRP A 493 -16.65 -1.78 16.28
C TRP A 493 -17.03 -1.17 14.92
N ARG A 494 -16.05 -0.69 14.13
CA ARG A 494 -16.29 -0.13 12.78
C ARG A 494 -16.81 -1.17 11.81
N LEU A 495 -16.23 -2.37 11.81
CA LEU A 495 -16.68 -3.44 10.92
C LEU A 495 -18.16 -3.77 11.16
N GLU A 496 -18.61 -3.73 12.41
CA GLU A 496 -20.01 -3.94 12.78
C GLU A 496 -20.91 -2.73 12.49
N HIS A 497 -20.48 -1.52 12.83
CA HIS A 497 -21.34 -0.33 12.86
C HIS A 497 -21.25 0.56 11.61
N TRP A 498 -20.20 0.43 10.79
CA TRP A 498 -20.05 1.24 9.56
C TRP A 498 -20.50 0.50 8.31
N TRP A 499 -20.73 -0.81 8.37
CA TRP A 499 -21.13 -1.59 7.18
C TRP A 499 -22.44 -1.04 6.57
N ASN A 500 -23.41 -0.70 7.41
CA ASN A 500 -24.69 -0.12 7.00
C ASN A 500 -24.61 1.35 6.55
N MET A 501 -23.48 2.02 6.75
CA MET A 501 -23.24 3.39 6.31
C MET A 501 -22.73 3.46 4.87
N THR A 502 -22.25 2.33 4.32
CA THR A 502 -21.78 2.26 2.94
C THR A 502 -22.95 2.47 1.98
N TRP A 503 -22.72 3.22 0.89
CA TRP A 503 -23.78 3.59 -0.03
C TRP A 503 -24.46 2.40 -0.72
N TYR A 504 -23.72 1.30 -0.90
CA TYR A 504 -24.22 0.11 -1.58
C TYR A 504 -25.01 -0.79 -0.63
N TYR A 505 -24.85 -0.69 0.70
CA TYR A 505 -25.49 -1.62 1.64
C TYR A 505 -27.01 -1.75 1.46
N PRO A 506 -27.80 -0.65 1.37
CA PRO A 506 -29.25 -0.74 1.17
C PRO A 506 -29.67 -1.40 -0.15
N HIS A 507 -28.77 -1.46 -1.12
CA HIS A 507 -29.00 -1.95 -2.47
C HIS A 507 -28.18 -3.21 -2.79
N LEU A 508 -27.42 -3.73 -1.82
CA LEU A 508 -26.33 -4.67 -2.09
C LEU A 508 -26.85 -5.96 -2.73
N ARG A 509 -27.98 -6.50 -2.26
CA ARG A 509 -28.59 -7.68 -2.88
C ARG A 509 -28.91 -7.43 -4.34
N GLN A 510 -29.53 -6.30 -4.68
CA GLN A 510 -29.89 -5.97 -6.07
C GLN A 510 -28.65 -5.80 -6.94
N LEU A 511 -27.60 -5.15 -6.43
CA LEU A 511 -26.33 -4.95 -7.13
C LEU A 511 -25.64 -6.29 -7.41
N VAL A 512 -25.52 -7.15 -6.37
CA VAL A 512 -24.91 -8.48 -6.50
C VAL A 512 -25.72 -9.37 -7.44
N THR A 513 -27.05 -9.41 -7.31
CA THR A 513 -27.94 -10.16 -8.21
C THR A 513 -27.77 -9.69 -9.66
N LYS A 514 -27.76 -8.38 -9.92
CA LYS A 514 -27.58 -7.84 -11.26
C LYS A 514 -26.23 -8.22 -11.86
N ALA A 515 -25.15 -8.10 -11.09
CA ALA A 515 -23.80 -8.46 -11.53
C ALA A 515 -23.65 -9.96 -11.82
N LEU A 516 -24.36 -10.83 -11.09
CA LEU A 516 -24.38 -12.28 -11.34
C LEU A 516 -25.22 -12.65 -12.58
N HIS A 517 -26.30 -11.93 -12.84
CA HIS A 517 -27.21 -12.20 -13.95
C HIS A 517 -26.78 -11.56 -15.27
N SER A 518 -25.88 -10.57 -15.23
CA SER A 518 -25.42 -9.90 -16.43
C SER A 518 -24.58 -10.85 -17.28
N ASN A 519 -25.15 -11.40 -18.36
CA ASN A 519 -24.42 -12.02 -19.47
C ASN A 519 -23.75 -10.95 -20.36
N SER A 520 -23.33 -9.84 -19.76
CA SER A 520 -22.87 -8.67 -20.50
C SER A 520 -21.51 -8.96 -21.11
N LYS A 521 -21.44 -8.79 -22.43
CA LYS A 521 -20.23 -8.59 -23.21
C LYS A 521 -19.19 -7.82 -22.38
N LEU A 522 -17.96 -8.33 -22.29
CA LEU A 522 -16.85 -7.66 -21.58
C LEU A 522 -16.88 -6.16 -21.88
N THR A 523 -16.94 -5.35 -20.83
CA THR A 523 -16.87 -3.89 -20.92
C THR A 523 -15.54 -3.46 -20.32
N PRO A 524 -14.84 -2.48 -20.91
CA PRO A 524 -13.63 -1.95 -20.32
C PRO A 524 -13.89 -1.37 -18.93
N LEU A 525 -12.98 -1.66 -18.00
CA LEU A 525 -12.94 -1.04 -16.68
C LEU A 525 -12.69 0.46 -16.80
N THR A 526 -11.78 0.87 -17.69
CA THR A 526 -11.53 2.28 -17.99
C THR A 526 -10.83 2.47 -19.33
N ARG A 527 -10.93 3.69 -19.86
CA ARG A 527 -10.19 4.20 -21.02
C ARG A 527 -9.42 5.44 -20.59
N LEU A 528 -8.11 5.44 -20.78
CA LEU A 528 -7.24 6.55 -20.40
C LEU A 528 -6.44 7.02 -21.62
N PRO A 529 -6.24 8.32 -21.83
CA PRO A 529 -5.39 8.82 -22.90
C PRO A 529 -3.93 8.39 -22.68
N LEU A 530 -3.25 7.92 -23.73
CA LEU A 530 -1.82 7.57 -23.69
C LEU A 530 -0.93 8.81 -23.50
N ARG A 531 -1.33 9.92 -24.13
CA ARG A 531 -0.76 11.26 -24.01
C ARG A 531 -1.88 12.26 -24.26
N GLU A 532 -1.82 13.41 -23.57
CA GLU A 532 -2.66 14.57 -23.90
C GLU A 532 -2.58 14.81 -25.42
N ASP A 533 -3.75 14.90 -26.06
CA ASP A 533 -3.95 15.21 -27.49
C ASP A 533 -3.48 14.17 -28.53
N SER A 534 -3.07 12.96 -28.13
CA SER A 534 -2.57 11.96 -29.09
C SER A 534 -3.64 11.14 -29.82
N GLY A 535 -4.91 11.22 -29.40
CA GLY A 535 -6.01 10.39 -29.91
C GLY A 535 -5.89 8.88 -29.60
N ASN A 536 -4.75 8.42 -29.04
CA ASN A 536 -4.54 7.02 -28.68
C ASN A 536 -4.93 6.79 -27.21
N GLU A 537 -5.60 5.66 -26.95
CA GLU A 537 -6.09 5.29 -25.62
C GLU A 537 -5.47 3.98 -25.11
N MET A 538 -5.21 3.93 -23.80
CA MET A 538 -5.03 2.70 -23.03
C MET A 538 -6.41 2.23 -22.57
N VAL A 539 -6.72 0.96 -22.83
CA VAL A 539 -8.00 0.37 -22.46
C VAL A 539 -7.75 -0.78 -21.50
N TYR A 540 -8.30 -0.66 -20.30
CA TYR A 540 -8.20 -1.68 -19.26
C TYR A 540 -9.41 -2.58 -19.27
N TRP A 541 -9.18 -3.88 -19.29
CA TRP A 541 -10.18 -4.93 -19.21
C TRP A 541 -9.98 -5.72 -17.92
N ALA A 542 -11.06 -6.27 -17.38
CA ALA A 542 -10.94 -7.32 -16.38
C ALA A 542 -10.23 -8.53 -17.02
N SER A 543 -9.52 -9.33 -16.21
CA SER A 543 -9.06 -10.66 -16.64
C SER A 543 -10.23 -11.46 -17.23
N ASP A 544 -9.98 -12.23 -18.30
CA ASP A 544 -10.98 -13.00 -19.07
C ASP A 544 -11.57 -14.20 -18.30
N ASP A 545 -11.40 -14.24 -16.97
CA ASP A 545 -12.01 -15.24 -16.11
C ASP A 545 -13.52 -14.96 -16.03
N ASP A 546 -14.25 -15.52 -17.01
CA ASP A 546 -15.69 -15.50 -17.24
C ASP A 546 -16.50 -16.11 -16.07
N GLU A 547 -15.89 -16.26 -14.90
CA GLU A 547 -16.46 -16.90 -13.74
C GLU A 547 -17.29 -15.93 -12.90
N LYS A 548 -18.57 -16.28 -12.75
CA LYS A 548 -19.49 -15.65 -11.79
C LYS A 548 -19.10 -15.94 -10.34
N THR A 549 -18.05 -16.69 -10.11
CA THR A 549 -17.54 -17.23 -8.85
C THR A 549 -16.16 -16.67 -8.53
N ALA A 550 -15.79 -16.64 -7.24
CA ALA A 550 -14.43 -16.30 -6.86
C ALA A 550 -13.54 -17.51 -7.13
N MET A 551 -12.28 -17.27 -7.47
CA MET A 551 -11.29 -18.33 -7.65
C MET A 551 -10.45 -18.48 -6.40
N VAL A 552 -9.93 -19.67 -6.17
CA VAL A 552 -8.92 -19.98 -5.16
C VAL A 552 -7.69 -20.46 -5.90
N PHE A 553 -6.56 -19.82 -5.66
CA PHE A 553 -5.27 -20.26 -6.17
C PHE A 553 -4.57 -21.17 -5.15
N ASP A 554 -4.29 -22.41 -5.56
CA ASP A 554 -3.45 -23.35 -4.83
C ASP A 554 -2.01 -23.25 -5.34
N GLY A 555 -1.17 -22.54 -4.58
CA GLY A 555 0.25 -22.37 -4.91
C GLY A 555 1.09 -23.65 -4.84
N SER A 556 0.59 -24.75 -4.28
CA SER A 556 1.31 -26.03 -4.23
C SER A 556 1.29 -26.78 -5.57
N ASN A 557 0.17 -26.69 -6.28
CA ASN A 557 -0.04 -27.33 -7.58
C ASN A 557 -0.19 -26.32 -8.73
N GLN A 558 -0.11 -25.02 -8.43
CA GLN A 558 -0.37 -23.91 -9.36
C GLN A 558 -1.73 -24.02 -10.06
N THR A 559 -2.75 -24.48 -9.33
CA THR A 559 -4.10 -24.69 -9.90
C THR A 559 -5.11 -23.69 -9.37
N TYR A 560 -6.12 -23.38 -10.17
CA TYR A 560 -7.25 -22.55 -9.79
C TYR A 560 -8.50 -23.40 -9.55
N ALA A 561 -9.27 -23.08 -8.50
CA ALA A 561 -10.54 -23.72 -8.20
C ALA A 561 -11.62 -22.69 -7.84
N SER A 562 -12.81 -22.82 -8.41
CA SER A 562 -13.96 -21.97 -8.07
C SER A 562 -14.43 -22.22 -6.63
N ILE A 563 -14.84 -21.18 -5.92
CA ILE A 563 -15.46 -21.28 -4.59
C ILE A 563 -16.84 -20.59 -4.55
N SER A 564 -17.80 -21.24 -3.90
CA SER A 564 -19.15 -20.70 -3.70
C SER A 564 -19.19 -19.67 -2.55
N TRP A 565 -20.27 -18.89 -2.49
CA TRP A 565 -20.51 -17.96 -1.37
C TRP A 565 -20.57 -18.67 -0.01
N ASP A 566 -21.22 -19.83 0.06
CA ASP A 566 -21.23 -20.65 1.29
C ASP A 566 -19.83 -21.19 1.62
N GLY A 567 -19.01 -21.45 0.59
CA GLY A 567 -17.61 -21.79 0.73
C GLY A 567 -16.76 -20.65 1.29
N LEU A 568 -17.04 -19.40 0.91
CA LEU A 568 -16.33 -18.20 1.39
C LEU A 568 -16.72 -17.80 2.81
N CYS A 569 -17.96 -18.09 3.20
CA CYS A 569 -18.59 -17.56 4.40
C CYS A 569 -18.93 -18.67 5.43
N GLN A 570 -17.89 -19.31 5.99
CA GLN A 570 -17.98 -20.52 6.85
C GLN A 570 -17.98 -20.32 8.39
N LYS A 571 -18.16 -19.12 8.95
CA LYS A 571 -17.85 -18.83 10.37
C LYS A 571 -19.05 -18.31 11.15
N GLY A 572 -19.36 -19.05 12.22
CA GLY A 572 -20.34 -18.68 13.25
C GLY A 572 -21.74 -19.20 12.97
N ASP A 573 -22.62 -19.08 13.97
CA ASP A 573 -24.01 -19.53 13.87
C ASP A 573 -24.89 -18.56 13.07
N THR A 574 -24.37 -17.35 12.79
CA THR A 574 -25.08 -16.32 12.02
C THR A 574 -24.87 -16.57 10.54
N LYS A 575 -25.97 -16.63 9.79
CA LYS A 575 -25.88 -16.84 8.34
C LYS A 575 -25.26 -15.62 7.68
N TRP A 576 -24.33 -15.85 6.76
CA TRP A 576 -23.58 -14.78 6.09
C TRP A 576 -24.47 -13.75 5.41
N HIS A 577 -25.59 -14.19 4.83
CA HIS A 577 -26.52 -13.30 4.12
C HIS A 577 -27.29 -12.37 5.06
N ASP A 578 -27.45 -12.74 6.33
CA ASP A 578 -28.06 -11.87 7.33
C ASP A 578 -27.12 -10.73 7.71
N VAL A 579 -25.81 -11.00 7.79
CA VAL A 579 -24.79 -9.97 8.06
C VAL A 579 -24.52 -9.12 6.82
N LEU A 580 -24.32 -9.76 5.67
CA LEU A 580 -23.93 -9.08 4.44
C LEU A 580 -25.03 -8.18 3.90
N PHE A 581 -26.27 -8.68 3.76
CA PHE A 581 -27.38 -7.93 3.17
C PHE A 581 -28.24 -7.22 4.21
N GLY A 582 -28.40 -7.79 5.42
CA GLY A 582 -29.23 -7.21 6.48
C GLY A 582 -30.69 -6.96 6.11
N ASP A 583 -31.21 -7.60 5.05
CA ASP A 583 -32.55 -7.35 4.52
C ASP A 583 -33.57 -8.43 4.91
N HIS A 584 -33.16 -9.43 5.69
CA HIS A 584 -33.96 -10.55 6.17
C HIS A 584 -34.65 -11.37 5.05
N LYS A 585 -34.14 -11.31 3.80
CA LYS A 585 -34.68 -12.09 2.67
C LYS A 585 -34.05 -13.48 2.53
N GLY A 586 -33.17 -13.87 3.45
CA GLY A 586 -32.47 -15.16 3.43
C GLY A 586 -31.34 -15.21 2.39
N PRO A 587 -30.93 -16.41 1.94
CA PRO A 587 -29.80 -16.57 1.02
C PRO A 587 -30.03 -15.89 -0.34
N LEU A 588 -28.93 -15.64 -1.06
CA LEU A 588 -29.02 -15.15 -2.43
C LEU A 588 -29.49 -16.29 -3.34
N ILE A 589 -30.63 -16.11 -3.99
CA ILE A 589 -31.10 -17.03 -5.04
C ILE A 589 -30.48 -16.54 -6.35
N ILE A 590 -29.57 -17.35 -6.90
CA ILE A 590 -28.86 -17.09 -8.16
C ILE A 590 -29.66 -17.68 -9.32
#